data_AF-A0A2M7S0L9-F1
#
_entry.id   AF-A0A2M7S0L9-F1
#
_cell.length_a   1.000
_cell.length_b   1.000
_cell.length_c   1.000
_cell.angle_alpha   90.00
_cell.angle_beta   90.00
_cell.angle_gamma   90.00
#
_symmetry.space_group_name_H-M   'P 1'
#
loop_
_entity.id
_entity.type
_entity.pdbx_description
1 polymer ?
#
loop_
_entity_poly.entity_id
_entity_poly.type
_entity_poly.pdbx_seq_one_letter_code
_entity_poly.pdbx_strand_id
1 'polypeptide(L)' 'MAIKLTGEIVSVDVTAKTVTVKDQSGKSETYNSDARVTIKKLGKTITLTDLTAGNKVTLYYTTAADKKIVTSIYVM' A
#
# COMPACT_ATOMS: atom_id res chain seq x y z
N MET A 1 -3.64 -1.66 -16.25
CA MET A 1 -4.69 -0.97 -15.46
C MET A 1 -4.31 -1.04 -13.99
N ALA A 2 -4.45 0.07 -13.25
CA ALA A 2 -4.29 0.05 -11.80
C ALA A 2 -5.61 -0.32 -11.13
N ILE A 3 -5.57 -1.26 -10.18
CA ILE A 3 -6.68 -1.72 -9.36
C ILE A 3 -6.68 -0.90 -8.08
N LYS A 4 -7.85 -0.41 -7.68
CA LYS A 4 -8.05 0.32 -6.42
C LYS A 4 -8.44 -0.65 -5.32
N LEU A 5 -7.75 -0.58 -4.19
CA LEU A 5 -8.10 -1.26 -2.94
C LEU A 5 -8.22 -0.22 -1.82
N THR A 6 -9.26 -0.34 -1.01
CA THR A 6 -9.40 0.43 0.23
C THR A 6 -9.33 -0.51 1.41
N GLY A 7 -8.49 -0.19 2.39
CA GLY A 7 -8.25 -1.06 3.51
C GLY A 7 -7.44 -0.41 4.62
N GLU A 8 -6.95 -1.24 5.53
CA GLU A 8 -6.14 -0.83 6.66
C GLU A 8 -4.76 -1.50 6.56
N ILE A 9 -3.70 -0.73 6.84
CA ILE A 9 -2.35 -1.29 6.89
C ILE A 9 -2.25 -2.21 8.11
N VAL A 10 -1.86 -3.46 7.88
CA VAL A 10 -1.59 -4.45 8.94
C VAL A 10 -0.12 -4.42 9.32
N SER A 11 0.75 -4.38 8.31
CA SER A 11 2.20 -4.36 8.50
C SER A 11 2.90 -3.73 7.31
N VAL A 12 4.07 -3.18 7.57
CA VAL A 12 4.95 -2.59 6.56
C VAL A 12 6.34 -3.15 6.78
N ASP A 13 6.89 -3.78 5.75
CA ASP A 13 8.27 -4.24 5.73
C ASP A 13 9.07 -3.35 4.79
N VAL A 14 9.86 -2.46 5.37
CA VAL A 14 10.68 -1.49 4.62
C VAL A 14 11.87 -2.17 3.96
N THR A 15 12.37 -3.26 4.54
CA THR A 15 13.54 -4.02 4.06
C THR A 15 13.16 -4.85 2.84
N ALA A 16 12.05 -5.60 2.94
CA ALA A 16 11.49 -6.36 1.83
C ALA A 16 10.70 -5.48 0.85
N LYS A 17 10.46 -4.20 1.20
CA LYS A 17 9.62 -3.25 0.48
C LYS A 17 8.23 -3.81 0.19
N THR A 18 7.58 -4.35 1.22
CA THR A 18 6.22 -4.88 1.11
C THR A 18 5.28 -4.21 2.09
N VAL A 19 4.01 -4.11 1.71
CA VAL A 19 2.94 -3.57 2.55
C VAL A 19 1.82 -4.59 2.61
N THR A 20 1.41 -4.98 3.81
CA THR A 20 0.25 -5.83 4.01
C THR A 20 -0.94 -4.97 4.34
N VAL A 21 -1.99 -5.08 3.53
CA VAL A 21 -3.24 -4.33 3.69
C VAL A 21 -4.39 -5.31 3.89
N LYS A 22 -5.21 -5.05 4.91
CA LYS A 22 -6.47 -5.74 5.15
C LYS A 22 -7.59 -4.98 4.46
N ASP A 23 -8.26 -5.63 3.52
CA ASP A 23 -9.41 -5.05 2.82
C ASP A 23 -10.67 -5.03 3.71
N GLN A 24 -11.73 -4.42 3.20
CA GLN A 24 -13.02 -4.32 3.89
C GLN A 24 -13.72 -5.68 4.06
N SER A 25 -13.36 -6.70 3.26
CA SER A 25 -13.83 -8.08 3.42
C SER A 25 -13.09 -8.83 4.53
N GLY A 26 -12.09 -8.20 5.13
CA GLY A 26 -11.26 -8.76 6.19
C GLY A 26 -10.08 -9.59 5.68
N LYS A 27 -9.88 -9.67 4.37
CA LYS A 27 -8.76 -10.40 3.76
C LYS A 27 -7.51 -9.55 3.82
N SER A 28 -6.42 -10.12 4.33
CA SER A 28 -5.10 -9.47 4.30
C SER A 28 -4.35 -9.92 3.05
N GLU A 29 -3.81 -8.97 2.31
CA GLU A 29 -3.00 -9.24 1.13
C GLU A 29 -1.71 -8.41 1.20
N THR A 30 -0.60 -9.03 0.76
CA THR A 30 0.72 -8.40 0.71
C THR A 30 0.98 -7.86 -0.68
N TYR A 31 1.45 -6.62 -0.73
CA TYR A 31 1.74 -5.89 -1.96
C TYR A 31 3.19 -5.47 -1.99
N ASN A 32 3.85 -5.62 -3.14
CA ASN A 32 5.21 -5.14 -3.32
C ASN A 32 5.20 -3.65 -3.60
N SER A 33 6.02 -2.91 -2.88
CA SER A 33 6.22 -1.49 -3.08
C SER A 33 7.55 -1.26 -3.83
N ASP A 34 7.48 -0.63 -4.99
CA ASP A 34 8.67 -0.20 -5.73
C ASP A 34 9.13 1.17 -5.20
N ALA A 35 10.40 1.54 -5.40
CA ALA A 35 10.90 2.89 -5.10
C ALA A 35 10.13 4.01 -5.84
N ARG A 36 9.38 3.66 -6.89
CA ARG A 36 8.51 4.58 -7.64
C ARG A 36 7.12 4.76 -7.04
N VAL A 37 6.80 4.10 -5.92
CA VAL A 37 5.50 4.27 -5.28
C VAL A 37 5.31 5.73 -4.84
N THR A 38 4.15 6.29 -5.12
CA THR A 38 3.78 7.60 -4.57
C THR A 38 2.92 7.40 -3.33
N ILE A 39 3.41 7.79 -2.16
CA ILE A 39 2.66 7.69 -0.90
C ILE A 39 2.32 9.09 -0.42
N LYS A 40 1.03 9.35 -0.20
CA LYS A 40 0.54 10.63 0.30
C LYS A 40 -0.31 10.43 1.55
N LYS A 41 -0.08 11.24 2.57
CA LYS A 41 -0.87 11.31 3.80
C LYS A 41 -1.32 12.74 4.02
N LEU A 42 -2.64 12.97 4.01
CA LEU A 42 -3.24 14.30 4.19
C LEU A 42 -2.62 15.38 3.26
N GLY A 43 -2.36 15.03 2.00
CA GLY A 43 -1.77 15.93 1.01
C GLY A 43 -0.24 16.07 1.07
N LYS A 44 0.43 15.53 2.09
CA LYS A 44 1.90 15.48 2.17
C LYS A 44 2.43 14.18 1.60
N THR A 45 3.47 14.26 0.77
CA THR A 45 4.22 13.08 0.34
C THR A 45 4.98 12.53 1.53
N ILE A 46 4.77 11.26 1.84
CA ILE A 46 5.47 10.53 2.90
C ILE A 46 6.18 9.32 2.29
N THR A 47 6.93 8.58 3.10
CA THR A 47 7.64 7.39 2.67
C THR A 47 7.04 6.12 3.29
N LEU A 48 7.55 4.95 2.90
CA LEU A 48 7.10 3.68 3.46
C LEU A 48 7.31 3.63 4.99
N THR A 49 8.36 4.26 5.50
CA THR A 49 8.70 4.25 6.94
C THR A 49 7.70 5.05 7.78
N ASP A 50 6.99 6.00 7.17
CA ASP A 50 5.97 6.81 7.83
C ASP A 50 4.60 6.10 7.90
N LEU A 51 4.46 4.97 7.19
CA LEU A 51 3.26 4.16 7.22
C LEU A 51 3.25 3.33 8.51
N THR A 52 2.20 3.51 9.29
CA THR A 52 1.98 2.76 10.53
C THR A 52 0.84 1.77 10.35
N ALA A 53 0.95 0.60 10.98
CA ALA A 53 -0.17 -0.31 11.12
C ALA A 53 -1.38 0.41 11.76
N GLY A 54 -2.60 0.05 11.33
CA GLY A 54 -3.82 0.73 11.73
C GLY A 54 -4.23 1.90 10.84
N ASN A 55 -3.37 2.38 9.95
CA ASN A 55 -3.73 3.48 9.04
C ASN A 55 -4.69 2.99 7.95
N LYS A 56 -5.79 3.72 7.79
CA LYS A 56 -6.72 3.50 6.68
C LYS A 56 -6.15 4.11 5.41
N VAL A 57 -6.06 3.32 4.36
CA VAL A 57 -5.43 3.72 3.10
C VAL A 57 -6.26 3.31 1.89
N THR A 58 -6.15 4.12 0.84
CA THR A 58 -6.53 3.74 -0.52
C THR A 58 -5.26 3.45 -1.30
N LEU A 59 -5.07 2.19 -1.66
CA LEU A 59 -3.94 1.70 -2.43
C LEU A 59 -4.36 1.48 -3.89
N TYR A 60 -3.48 1.86 -4.80
CA TYR A 60 -3.56 1.55 -6.22
C TYR A 60 -2.39 0.64 -6.57
N TYR A 61 -2.68 -0.51 -7.18
CA TYR A 61 -1.67 -1.47 -7.57
C TYR A 61 -1.92 -2.01 -8.97
N THR A 62 -0.87 -2.45 -9.63
CA THR A 62 -0.94 -3.17 -10.90
C THR A 62 -0.43 -4.60 -10.69
N THR A 63 -0.92 -5.54 -11.48
CA THR A 63 -0.38 -6.89 -11.48
C THR A 63 0.56 -7.01 -12.68
N ALA A 64 1.85 -7.25 -12.43
CA ALA A 64 2.84 -7.48 -13.47
C ALA A 64 3.56 -8.80 -13.16
N ALA A 65 3.49 -9.77 -14.09
CA ALA A 65 4.09 -11.10 -13.92
C ALA A 65 3.76 -11.73 -12.55
N ASP A 66 2.46 -11.82 -12.22
CA ASP A 66 1.92 -12.34 -10.96
C ASP A 66 2.32 -11.60 -9.68
N LYS A 67 3.07 -10.50 -9.78
CA LYS A 67 3.39 -9.63 -8.66
C LYS A 67 2.41 -8.47 -8.62
N LYS A 68 1.79 -8.27 -7.45
CA LYS A 68 1.04 -7.05 -7.14
C LYS A 68 2.02 -5.95 -6.77
N ILE A 69 2.15 -4.94 -7.64
CA ILE A 69 3.05 -3.81 -7.50
C ILE A 69 2.24 -2.57 -7.18
N VAL A 70 2.51 -1.95 -6.03
CA VAL A 70 1.86 -0.71 -5.63
C VAL A 70 2.39 0.45 -6.45
N THR A 71 1.49 1.22 -7.04
CA THR A 71 1.80 2.44 -7.78
C THR A 71 1.52 3.67 -6.93
N SER A 72 0.48 3.65 -6.10
CA SER A 72 0.14 4.79 -5.24
C SER A 72 -0.56 4.36 -3.96
N ILE A 73 -0.29 5.06 -2.86
CA ILE A 73 -0.96 4.87 -1.56
C ILE A 73 -1.41 6.23 -1.06
N TYR A 74 -2.69 6.33 -0.69
CA TYR A 74 -3.28 7.51 -0.09
C TYR A 74 -3.76 7.16 1.31
N VAL A 75 -3.14 7.75 2.33
CA VAL A 75 -3.52 7.60 3.72
C VAL A 75 -4.59 8.63 4.08
N MET A 76 -5.68 8.16 4.69
CA MET A 76 -6.83 8.93 5.14
C MET A 76 -6.80 9.18 6.65
#